data_AF-A0AA51DRM1-F1
#
_entry.id   AF-A0AA51DRM1-F1
#
_cell.length_a   1.000
_cell.length_b   1.000
_cell.length_c   1.000
_cell.angle_alpha   90.00
_cell.angle_beta   90.00
_cell.angle_gamma   90.00
#
_symmetry.space_group_name_H-M   'P 1'
#
loop_
_entity.id
_entity.type
_entity.pdbx_description
1 polymer ?
#
loop_
_entity_poly.entity_id
_entity_poly.type
_entity_poly.pdbx_seq_one_letter_code
_entity_poly.pdbx_strand_id
1 'polypeptide(L)' 'MPNKILSYTPELIKKAIGKQCVICDQYISEDEANKMDFEYSKTKSKHEIFIHKHCWSKTYKT' A
#
# COMPACT_ATOMS: atom_id res chain seq x y z
N MET A 1 -11.68 -3.07 -18.82
CA MET A 1 -10.64 -3.94 -18.21
C MET A 1 -11.02 -4.10 -16.74
N PRO A 2 -11.16 -5.32 -16.20
CA PRO A 2 -11.70 -5.50 -14.86
C PRO A 2 -10.70 -4.94 -13.83
N ASN A 3 -11.12 -3.87 -13.15
CA ASN A 3 -10.48 -3.35 -11.95
C ASN A 3 -10.61 -4.43 -10.86
N LYS A 4 -9.60 -5.31 -10.78
CA LYS A 4 -9.50 -6.28 -9.70
C LYS A 4 -9.24 -5.49 -8.42
N ILE A 5 -10.30 -5.26 -7.65
CA ILE A 5 -10.22 -4.83 -6.27
C ILE A 5 -9.45 -5.96 -5.58
N LEU A 6 -8.13 -5.79 -5.41
CA LEU A 6 -7.30 -6.74 -4.70
C LEU A 6 -7.72 -6.65 -3.24
N SER A 7 -8.70 -7.47 -2.84
CA SER A 7 -9.00 -7.72 -1.44
C SER A 7 -7.68 -7.99 -0.72
N TYR A 8 -7.41 -7.28 0.38
CA TYR A 8 -6.20 -7.43 1.18
C TYR A 8 -6.04 -8.90 1.59
N THR A 9 -5.24 -9.65 0.85
CA THR A 9 -4.92 -11.03 1.22
C THR A 9 -3.88 -10.99 2.34
N PRO A 10 -3.87 -11.98 3.24
CA PRO A 10 -2.84 -12.08 4.28
C PRO A 10 -1.41 -12.11 3.71
N GLU A 11 -1.25 -12.60 2.48
CA GLU A 11 0.02 -12.53 1.73
C GLU A 11 0.42 -11.09 1.39
N LEU A 12 -0.54 -10.24 0.99
CA LEU A 12 -0.30 -8.84 0.69
C LEU A 12 0.09 -8.06 1.96
N ILE A 13 -0.59 -8.33 3.08
CA ILE A 13 -0.29 -7.73 4.38
C ILE A 13 1.16 -8.07 4.76
N LYS A 14 1.53 -9.35 4.77
CA LYS A 14 2.91 -9.77 5.04
C LYS A 14 3.92 -9.14 4.10
N LYS A 15 3.55 -8.94 2.83
CA LYS A 15 4.41 -8.33 1.83
C LYS A 15 4.58 -6.83 2.01
N ALA A 16 3.60 -6.16 2.61
CA ALA A 16 3.63 -4.72 2.92
C ALA A 16 4.53 -4.40 4.11
N ILE A 17 4.68 -5.33 5.06
CA ILE A 17 5.58 -5.16 6.22
C ILE A 17 7.00 -4.86 5.75
N GLY A 18 7.58 -3.75 6.20
CA GLY A 18 8.91 -3.32 5.82
C GLY A 18 9.03 -2.77 4.39
N LYS A 19 7.91 -2.51 3.70
CA LYS A 19 7.92 -1.78 2.43
C LYS A 19 7.95 -0.29 2.65
N GLN A 20 8.74 0.38 1.83
CA GLN A 20 8.93 1.82 1.90
C GLN A 20 7.77 2.53 1.20
N CYS A 21 7.17 3.49 1.90
CA CYS A 21 6.15 4.35 1.36
C CYS A 21 6.78 5.36 0.40
N VAL A 22 6.30 5.42 -0.84
CA VAL A 22 6.84 6.35 -1.86
C VAL A 22 6.49 7.82 -1.64
N ILE A 23 5.68 8.15 -0.63
CA ILE A 23 5.25 9.52 -0.33
C ILE A 23 6.04 10.12 0.85
N CYS A 24 6.20 9.36 1.93
CA CYS A 24 6.89 9.83 3.14
C CYS A 24 8.25 9.17 3.37
N ASP A 25 8.69 8.27 2.48
CA ASP A 25 9.94 7.50 2.59
C ASP A 25 10.07 6.65 3.86
N GLN A 26 9.00 6.52 4.65
CA GLN A 26 8.96 5.67 5.85
C GLN A 26 8.53 4.24 5.51
N TYR A 27 9.04 3.29 6.28
CA TYR A 27 8.64 1.89 6.17
C TYR A 27 7.29 1.64 6.82
N ILE A 28 6.45 0.84 6.16
CA ILE A 28 5.20 0.35 6.72
C ILE A 28 5.52 -0.64 7.83
N SER A 29 5.09 -0.30 9.04
CA SER A 29 5.26 -1.13 10.21
C SER A 29 4.36 -2.37 10.15
N GLU A 30 4.70 -3.41 10.91
CA GLU A 30 3.87 -4.61 11.00
C GLU A 30 2.45 -4.28 11.50
N ASP A 31 2.34 -3.41 12.51
CA ASP A 31 1.04 -2.96 13.04
C ASP A 31 0.19 -2.24 11.96
N GLU A 32 0.81 -1.35 11.18
CA GLU A 32 0.14 -0.62 10.09
C GLU A 32 -0.31 -1.56 8.97
N ALA A 33 0.51 -2.55 8.62
CA ALA A 33 0.16 -3.57 7.65
C ALA A 33 -1.01 -4.44 8.14
N ASN A 34 -0.98 -4.91 9.40
CA ASN A 34 -2.04 -5.72 9.98
C ASN A 34 -3.36 -4.95 10.10
N LYS A 35 -3.29 -3.63 10.36
CA LYS A 35 -4.45 -2.72 10.36
C LYS A 35 -4.96 -2.36 8.96
N MET A 36 -4.30 -2.82 7.90
CA MET A 36 -4.60 -2.44 6.52
C MET A 36 -4.55 -0.91 6.34
N ASP A 37 -3.62 -0.23 7.04
CA ASP A 37 -3.40 1.22 6.96
C ASP A 37 -2.43 1.60 5.83
N PHE A 38 -2.51 0.87 4.72
CA PHE A 38 -1.73 1.13 3.52
C PHE A 38 -2.55 0.88 2.27
N GLU A 39 -2.30 1.64 1.22
CA GLU A 39 -2.77 1.41 -0.14
C GLU A 39 -1.71 0.63 -0.92
N TYR A 40 -2.19 -0.30 -1.75
CA TYR A 40 -1.37 -1.09 -2.65
C TYR A 40 -1.77 -0.81 -4.10
N SER A 41 -0.77 -0.52 -4.94
CA SER A 41 -0.97 -0.39 -6.37
C SER A 41 0.05 -1.21 -7.14
N LYS A 42 -0.40 -1.92 -8.16
CA LYS A 42 0.47 -2.71 -9.04
C LYS A 42 0.43 -2.13 -10.43
N THR A 43 1.58 -1.63 -10.89
CA THR A 43 1.73 -1.09 -12.23
C THR A 43 1.77 -2.20 -13.28
N LYS A 44 1.49 -1.86 -14.55
CA LYS A 44 1.59 -2.79 -15.70
C LYS A 44 2.99 -3.41 -15.84
N SER A 45 4.03 -2.69 -15.40
CA SER A 45 5.43 -3.16 -15.38
C SER A 45 5.75 -4.10 -14.21
N LYS A 46 4.73 -4.64 -13.52
CA LYS A 46 4.86 -5.47 -12.32
C LYS A 46 5.52 -4.77 -11.12
N HIS A 47 5.69 -3.45 -11.16
CA HIS A 47 6.18 -2.71 -10.01
C HIS A 47 5.06 -2.55 -8.97
N GLU A 48 5.34 -2.95 -7.75
CA GLU A 48 4.43 -2.93 -6.62
C GLU A 48 4.74 -1.72 -5.74
N ILE A 49 3.75 -0.86 -5.58
CA ILE A 49 3.87 0.39 -4.83
C ILE A 49 3.01 0.26 -3.59
N PHE A 50 3.60 0.58 -2.45
CA PHE A 50 2.94 0.60 -1.15
C PHE A 50 2.94 2.03 -0.62
N ILE A 51 1.80 2.50 -0.12
CA ILE A 51 1.63 3.88 0.33
C ILE A 51 0.85 3.86 1.63
N HIS A 52 1.27 4.57 2.68
CA HIS A 52 0.43 4.69 3.88
C HIS A 52 -0.92 5.31 3.55
N LYS A 53 -1.99 4.86 4.19
CA LYS A 53 -3.34 5.37 3.92
C LYS A 53 -3.46 6.85 4.26
N HIS A 54 -2.78 7.29 5.31
CA HIS A 54 -2.68 8.72 5.66
C HIS A 54 -1.93 9.53 4.59
N CYS A 55 -0.88 8.97 3.98
CA CYS A 55 -0.15 9.61 2.88
C CYS A 55 -1.03 9.71 1.64
N TRP A 56 -1.71 8.63 1.29
CA TRP A 56 -2.66 8.61 0.18
C TRP A 56 -3.76 9.67 0.36
N SER A 57 -4.38 9.73 1.53
CA SER A 57 -5.42 10.71 1.86
C SER A 57 -4.92 12.16 1.77
N LYS A 58 -3.68 12.43 2.17
CA LYS A 58 -3.06 13.76 2.03
C LYS A 58 -2.80 14.12 0.56
N THR A 59 -2.36 13.16 -0.26
CA THR A 59 -2.00 13.43 -1.66
C THR A 59 -3.22 13.61 -2.58
N TYR A 60 -4.32 12.87 -2.34
CA TYR A 60 -5.49 12.84 -3.25
C TYR A 60 -6.70 13.68 -2.79
N LYS A 61 -6.64 14.35 -1.64
CA LYS A 61 -7.65 15.34 -1.20
C LYS A 61 -7.36 16.76 -1.73
N THR A 62 -7.06 16.90 -3.03
CA THR A 62 -7.04 18.21 -3.71
C THR A 62 -8.28 18.35 -4.58
#